data_AF-A0AAD5WZI9-F1
#
_entry.id   AF-A0AAD5WZI9-F1
#
_cell.length_a   1.000
_cell.length_b   1.000
_cell.length_c   1.000
_cell.angle_alpha   90.00
_cell.angle_beta   90.00
_cell.angle_gamma   90.00
#
_symmetry.space_group_name_H-M   'P 1'
#
loop_
_entity.id
_entity.type
_entity.pdbx_description
1 polymer ?
#
loop_
_entity_poly.entity_id
_entity_poly.type
_entity_poly.pdbx_seq_one_letter_code
_entity_poly.pdbx_strand_id
1 'polypeptide(L)'
;MSTIKEDTVPSIEQVHSDERTRGLETVDMYITSIDAKNASKLMKLASKAHPLTGFDHVKRIRRTQTPTGIILDFILSPVSTAIESDLTTFLQQSLDIPCPSLSIIAVPKHAPITREQFSAWKNLWPISFHELTTHKLEVLGDEKIRVASGWMEAAIGEGRKGKDAGKFPNGGVAVDPTANTLIASSGDTRKTHPLQHATMNLIALVAEQELARRAKAESGTEVSESQSTELPIAGTKRKSVDEESIQDPSMKGYLCTGLDIYLMREPCVMCSMALVHSR
;
A
#
# COMPACT_ATOMS: atom_id res chain seq x y z
N MET A 1 29.63 -6.45 39.33
CA MET A 1 28.70 -5.43 38.82
C MET A 1 28.74 -5.50 37.30
N SER A 2 27.83 -6.28 36.72
CA SER A 2 27.68 -6.37 35.26
C SER A 2 27.03 -5.07 34.79
N THR A 3 27.74 -4.35 33.92
CA THR A 3 27.28 -3.16 33.23
C THR A 3 25.95 -3.46 32.54
N ILE A 4 24.95 -2.64 32.86
CA ILE A 4 23.64 -2.60 32.21
C ILE A 4 23.93 -2.29 30.73
N LYS A 5 23.73 -3.28 29.85
CA LYS A 5 23.79 -3.04 28.40
C LYS A 5 22.73 -1.99 28.09
N GLU A 6 23.13 -0.89 27.48
CA GLU A 6 22.21 0.07 26.89
C GLU A 6 21.18 -0.69 26.05
N ASP A 7 19.93 -0.41 26.36
CA ASP A 7 18.76 -1.12 25.90
C ASP A 7 18.51 -0.74 24.43
N THR A 8 19.35 -1.28 23.54
CA THR A 8 19.34 -0.99 22.10
C THR A 8 18.02 -1.41 21.50
N VAL A 9 17.25 -0.43 21.00
CA VAL A 9 16.00 -0.67 20.29
C VAL A 9 16.33 -1.41 18.99
N PRO A 10 15.69 -2.56 18.72
CA PRO A 10 15.95 -3.28 17.47
C PRO A 10 15.53 -2.43 16.27
N SER A 11 16.33 -2.50 15.20
CA SER A 11 15.99 -1.85 13.94
C SER A 11 14.80 -2.56 13.29
N ILE A 12 13.77 -1.79 12.93
CA ILE A 12 12.64 -2.26 12.13
C ILE A 12 12.74 -1.60 10.75
N GLU A 13 12.56 -2.42 9.72
CA GLU A 13 12.47 -1.97 8.33
C GLU A 13 11.01 -1.95 7.90
N GLN A 14 10.56 -0.84 7.33
CA GLN A 14 9.22 -0.75 6.75
C GLN A 14 9.23 -1.32 5.33
N VAL A 15 8.47 -2.39 5.11
CA VAL A 15 8.29 -2.95 3.77
C VAL A 15 7.29 -2.10 2.99
N HIS A 16 7.71 -1.63 1.82
CA HIS A 16 6.92 -0.80 0.92
C HIS A 16 6.48 -1.58 -0.32
N SER A 17 5.40 -1.13 -0.98
CA SER A 17 5.01 -1.71 -2.26
C SER A 17 6.01 -1.34 -3.36
N ASP A 18 6.09 -2.17 -4.39
CA ASP A 18 6.96 -1.94 -5.55
C ASP A 18 6.65 -0.60 -6.23
N GLU A 19 5.38 -0.18 -6.29
CA GLU A 19 5.02 1.11 -6.88
C GLU A 19 5.55 2.31 -6.08
N ARG A 20 5.83 2.13 -4.79
CA ARG A 20 6.39 3.17 -3.93
C ARG A 20 7.89 3.29 -4.08
N THR A 21 8.57 2.16 -4.24
CA THR A 21 10.03 2.09 -4.32
C THR A 21 10.56 2.12 -5.75
N ARG A 22 9.70 1.96 -6.76
CA ARG A 22 10.10 1.99 -8.18
C ARG A 22 10.84 3.27 -8.54
N GLY A 23 11.82 3.10 -9.40
CA GLY A 23 12.53 4.18 -10.08
C GLY A 23 11.73 4.80 -11.22
N LEU A 24 12.32 5.81 -11.86
CA LEU A 24 11.75 6.41 -13.06
C LEU A 24 11.88 5.44 -14.24
N GLU A 25 10.74 4.92 -14.71
CA GLU A 25 10.62 4.29 -16.02
C GLU A 25 9.99 5.27 -17.01
N THR A 26 10.45 5.25 -18.25
CA THR A 26 9.96 6.13 -19.31
C THR A 26 9.29 5.38 -20.43
N VAL A 27 8.40 6.08 -21.13
CA VAL A 27 7.79 5.62 -22.37
C VAL A 27 7.89 6.74 -23.40
N ASP A 28 8.13 6.35 -24.65
CA ASP A 28 8.23 7.29 -25.76
C ASP A 28 6.85 7.67 -26.28
N MET A 29 6.65 8.97 -26.46
CA MET A 29 5.40 9.58 -26.89
C MET A 29 5.65 10.47 -28.11
N TYR A 30 4.75 10.38 -29.07
CA TYR A 30 4.69 11.35 -30.16
C TYR A 30 4.12 12.67 -29.66
N ILE A 31 4.84 13.75 -29.92
CA ILE A 31 4.42 15.12 -29.65
C ILE A 31 4.42 15.97 -30.91
N THR A 32 3.60 17.02 -30.91
CA THR A 32 3.63 18.09 -31.90
C THR A 32 3.70 19.45 -31.21
N SER A 33 4.39 20.41 -31.82
CA SER A 33 4.47 21.78 -31.31
C SER A 33 3.49 22.67 -32.05
N ILE A 34 2.60 23.33 -31.31
CA ILE A 34 1.53 24.17 -31.87
C ILE A 34 1.46 25.54 -31.20
N ASP A 35 0.90 26.51 -31.91
CA ASP A 35 0.52 27.80 -31.34
C ASP A 35 -0.63 27.64 -30.34
N ALA A 36 -0.65 28.51 -29.32
CA ALA A 36 -1.70 28.54 -28.30
C ALA A 36 -3.13 28.66 -28.86
N LYS A 37 -3.31 29.34 -30.00
CA LYS A 37 -4.61 29.49 -30.69
C LYS A 37 -5.23 28.15 -31.12
N ASN A 38 -4.39 27.14 -31.38
CA ASN A 38 -4.81 25.83 -31.88
C ASN A 38 -5.04 24.81 -30.75
N ALA A 39 -4.62 25.12 -29.53
CA ALA A 39 -4.59 24.18 -28.41
C ALA A 39 -5.97 23.61 -28.07
N SER A 40 -6.98 24.47 -27.93
CA SER A 40 -8.34 24.05 -27.58
C SER A 40 -9.00 23.17 -28.64
N LYS A 41 -8.72 23.42 -29.93
CA LYS A 41 -9.20 22.60 -31.04
C LYS A 41 -8.53 21.23 -31.01
N LEU A 42 -7.19 21.20 -30.91
CA LEU A 42 -6.43 19.95 -30.86
C LEU A 42 -6.77 19.12 -29.61
N MET A 43 -6.92 19.73 -28.44
CA MET A 43 -7.35 19.05 -27.21
C MET A 43 -8.63 18.26 -27.43
N LYS A 44 -9.68 18.89 -27.99
CA LYS A 44 -10.97 18.21 -28.19
C LYS A 44 -10.86 17.06 -29.18
N LEU A 45 -10.16 17.26 -30.29
CA LEU A 45 -10.03 16.24 -31.34
C LEU A 45 -9.15 15.08 -30.91
N ALA A 46 -7.96 15.38 -30.36
CA ALA A 46 -7.01 14.38 -29.93
C ALA A 46 -7.53 13.58 -28.73
N SER A 47 -8.30 14.18 -27.81
CA SER A 47 -8.86 13.42 -26.68
C SER A 47 -9.91 12.40 -27.13
N LYS A 48 -10.56 12.63 -28.29
CA LYS A 48 -11.50 11.68 -28.90
C LYS A 48 -10.78 10.64 -29.76
N ALA A 49 -9.85 11.07 -30.61
CA ALA A 49 -9.18 10.20 -31.59
C ALA A 49 -8.03 9.38 -30.98
N HIS A 50 -7.31 9.95 -30.02
CA HIS A 50 -6.13 9.37 -29.40
C HIS A 50 -6.17 9.58 -27.88
N PRO A 51 -7.06 8.90 -27.14
CA PRO A 51 -7.10 9.01 -25.68
C PRO A 51 -5.80 8.49 -25.06
N LEU A 52 -5.31 9.17 -24.01
CA LEU A 52 -4.10 8.78 -23.27
C LEU A 52 -4.41 7.77 -22.16
N THR A 53 -5.13 6.70 -22.50
CA THR A 53 -5.55 5.67 -21.54
C THR A 53 -4.32 5.04 -20.86
N GLY A 54 -4.32 5.04 -19.52
CA GLY A 54 -3.18 4.56 -18.73
C GLY A 54 -2.08 5.61 -18.48
N PHE A 55 -2.25 6.82 -19.02
CA PHE A 55 -1.34 7.96 -18.83
C PHE A 55 -2.08 9.19 -18.31
N ASP A 56 -3.12 8.99 -17.50
CA ASP A 56 -3.95 10.06 -16.92
C ASP A 56 -3.14 11.02 -16.04
N HIS A 57 -2.00 10.56 -15.51
CA HIS A 57 -1.06 11.38 -14.76
C HIS A 57 -0.24 12.33 -15.64
N VAL A 58 -0.13 12.09 -16.94
CA VAL A 58 0.67 12.91 -17.86
C VAL A 58 -0.17 14.05 -18.38
N LYS A 59 0.26 15.31 -18.15
CA LYS A 59 -0.46 16.45 -18.72
C LYS A 59 -0.24 16.47 -20.22
N ARG A 60 -1.32 16.51 -20.99
CA ARG A 60 -1.26 16.49 -22.46
C ARG A 60 -0.51 17.66 -23.09
N ILE A 61 -0.44 18.81 -22.40
CA ILE A 61 0.21 20.03 -22.90
C ILE A 61 1.35 20.44 -21.98
N ARG A 62 2.49 20.81 -22.58
CA ARG A 62 3.59 21.54 -21.95
C ARG A 62 3.77 22.89 -22.63
N ARG A 63 3.91 23.95 -21.83
CA ARG A 63 4.25 25.28 -22.34
C ARG A 63 5.76 25.40 -22.47
N THR A 64 6.24 25.79 -23.63
CA THR A 64 7.65 25.99 -23.93
C THR A 64 7.86 27.44 -24.39
N GLN A 65 8.75 28.17 -23.72
CA GLN A 65 9.10 29.53 -24.09
C GLN A 65 10.24 29.49 -25.12
N THR A 66 10.02 30.08 -26.29
CA THR A 66 11.05 30.25 -27.32
C THR A 66 11.45 31.73 -27.43
N PRO A 67 12.57 32.05 -28.09
CA PRO A 67 12.95 33.43 -28.39
C PRO A 67 11.89 34.18 -29.22
N THR A 68 11.09 33.44 -30.00
CA THR A 68 10.09 33.97 -30.92
C THR A 68 8.67 34.00 -30.35
N GLY A 69 8.45 33.47 -29.14
CA GLY A 69 7.13 33.46 -28.51
C GLY A 69 6.90 32.28 -27.58
N ILE A 70 5.63 31.89 -27.43
CA ILE A 70 5.20 30.75 -26.63
C ILE A 70 4.67 29.69 -27.58
N ILE A 71 5.27 28.50 -27.53
CA ILE A 71 4.75 27.31 -28.21
C ILE A 71 4.23 26.32 -27.17
N LEU A 72 3.29 25.48 -27.57
CA LEU A 72 2.75 24.41 -26.75
C LEU A 72 3.12 23.07 -27.36
N ASP A 73 3.88 22.27 -26.62
CA ASP A 73 4.15 20.89 -26.98
C ASP A 73 2.98 20.03 -26.52
N PHE A 74 2.47 19.21 -27.43
CA PHE A 74 1.23 18.48 -27.27
C PHE A 74 1.44 16.98 -27.48
N ILE A 75 1.13 16.16 -26.48
CA ILE A 75 1.20 14.69 -26.57
C ILE A 75 0.02 14.14 -27.35
N LEU A 76 0.32 13.35 -28.38
CA LEU A 76 -0.68 12.69 -29.22
C LEU A 76 -0.91 11.26 -28.78
N SER A 77 0.12 10.41 -28.82
CA SER A 77 -0.02 8.97 -28.57
C SER A 77 1.32 8.34 -28.18
N PRO A 78 1.33 7.20 -27.46
CA PRO A 78 2.51 6.36 -27.33
C PRO A 78 3.02 5.91 -28.70
N VAL A 79 4.35 5.82 -28.83
CA VAL A 79 5.01 5.31 -30.05
C VAL A 79 4.68 3.83 -30.29
N SER A 80 4.45 3.07 -29.22
CA SER A 80 4.13 1.64 -29.31
C SER A 80 2.75 1.33 -29.90
N THR A 81 1.85 2.30 -29.98
CA THR A 81 0.44 2.09 -30.38
C THR A 81 0.01 2.90 -31.59
N ALA A 82 0.84 3.81 -32.08
CA ALA A 82 0.49 4.70 -33.19
C ALA A 82 1.51 4.63 -34.32
N ILE A 83 1.01 4.83 -35.54
CA ILE A 83 1.83 4.97 -36.74
C ILE A 83 2.01 6.46 -37.02
N GLU A 84 3.25 6.89 -37.22
CA GLU A 84 3.60 8.29 -37.46
C GLU A 84 2.82 8.92 -38.61
N SER A 85 2.66 8.23 -39.74
CA SER A 85 1.91 8.73 -40.91
C SER A 85 0.45 9.05 -40.62
N ASP A 86 -0.19 8.26 -39.74
CA ASP A 86 -1.58 8.43 -39.37
C ASP A 86 -1.74 9.67 -38.49
N LEU A 87 -0.78 9.90 -37.58
CA LEU A 87 -0.72 11.11 -36.76
C LEU A 87 -0.46 12.35 -37.61
N THR A 88 0.42 12.28 -38.60
CA THR A 88 0.66 13.39 -39.54
C THR A 88 -0.63 13.74 -40.30
N THR A 89 -1.33 12.72 -40.81
CA THR A 89 -2.61 12.91 -41.53
C THR A 89 -3.67 13.51 -40.61
N PHE A 90 -3.78 13.01 -39.38
CA PHE A 90 -4.69 13.55 -38.37
C PHE A 90 -4.42 15.03 -38.07
N LEU A 91 -3.16 15.43 -37.92
CA LEU A 91 -2.77 16.81 -37.65
C LEU A 91 -3.05 17.74 -38.83
N GLN A 92 -2.75 17.30 -40.06
CA GLN A 92 -3.06 18.04 -41.30
C GLN A 92 -4.56 18.34 -41.42
N GLN A 93 -5.41 17.33 -41.17
CA GLN A 93 -6.87 17.48 -41.22
C GLN A 93 -7.43 18.28 -40.04
N SER A 94 -6.83 18.16 -38.85
CA SER A 94 -7.35 18.77 -37.63
C SER A 94 -7.02 20.26 -37.53
N LEU A 95 -5.85 20.68 -38.01
CA LEU A 95 -5.31 22.03 -37.77
C LEU A 95 -5.11 22.86 -39.03
N ASP A 96 -5.39 22.31 -40.22
CA ASP A 96 -5.08 22.93 -41.51
C ASP A 96 -3.59 23.32 -41.61
N ILE A 97 -2.71 22.58 -40.93
CA ILE A 97 -1.26 22.78 -40.95
C ILE A 97 -0.69 21.88 -42.06
N PRO A 98 -0.07 22.43 -43.12
CA PRO A 98 0.39 21.62 -44.26
C PRO A 98 1.47 20.60 -43.90
N CYS A 99 2.37 20.96 -42.98
CA CYS A 99 3.48 20.12 -42.53
C CYS A 99 3.60 20.22 -41.00
N PRO A 100 2.85 19.40 -40.24
CA PRO A 100 2.94 19.40 -38.79
C PRO A 100 4.29 18.81 -38.36
N SER A 101 4.97 19.45 -37.41
CA SER A 101 6.18 18.87 -36.81
C SER A 101 5.77 17.77 -35.84
N LEU A 102 6.35 16.59 -36.01
CA LEU A 102 6.25 15.49 -35.08
C LEU A 102 7.64 15.21 -34.50
N SER A 103 7.70 14.98 -33.20
CA SER A 103 8.91 14.54 -32.53
C SER A 103 8.57 13.54 -31.42
N ILE A 104 9.58 12.82 -30.97
CA ILE A 104 9.44 11.81 -29.91
C ILE A 104 10.04 12.37 -28.63
N ILE A 105 9.32 12.21 -27.52
CA ILE A 105 9.83 12.53 -26.20
C ILE A 105 9.53 11.40 -25.20
N ALA A 106 10.46 11.18 -24.29
CA ALA A 106 10.25 10.29 -23.16
C ALA A 106 9.40 10.99 -22.08
N VAL A 107 8.37 10.31 -21.57
CA VAL A 107 7.58 10.76 -20.42
C VAL A 107 7.55 9.70 -19.32
N PRO A 108 7.26 10.04 -18.06
CA PRO A 108 7.13 9.05 -17.00
C PRO A 108 6.03 8.03 -17.33
N LYS A 109 6.40 6.75 -17.38
CA LYS A 109 5.51 5.65 -17.70
C LYS A 109 4.43 5.46 -16.64
N HIS A 110 4.74 5.76 -15.38
CA HIS A 110 3.86 5.55 -14.25
C HIS A 110 3.53 6.85 -13.51
N ALA A 111 2.34 6.90 -12.90
CA ALA A 111 1.95 7.97 -12.01
C ALA A 111 2.83 7.97 -10.73
N PRO A 112 3.33 9.13 -10.28
CA PRO A 112 4.04 9.21 -9.02
C PRO A 112 3.05 8.99 -7.87
N ILE A 113 3.43 8.16 -6.90
CA ILE A 113 2.63 7.92 -5.69
C ILE A 113 3.25 8.57 -4.44
N THR A 114 4.54 8.93 -4.50
CA THR A 114 5.20 9.72 -3.45
C THR A 114 5.60 11.10 -3.94
N ARG A 115 5.85 12.01 -2.98
CA ARG A 115 6.29 13.37 -3.30
C ARG A 115 7.71 13.39 -3.86
N GLU A 116 8.54 12.46 -3.43
CA GLU A 116 9.91 12.24 -3.92
C GLU A 116 9.88 11.81 -5.38
N GLN A 117 9.06 10.81 -5.72
CA GLN A 117 8.83 10.39 -7.10
C GLN A 117 8.31 11.56 -7.95
N PHE A 118 7.28 12.26 -7.49
CA PHE A 118 6.73 13.41 -8.22
C PHE A 118 7.80 14.49 -8.47
N SER A 119 8.58 14.85 -7.45
CA SER A 119 9.61 15.87 -7.55
C SER A 119 10.72 15.48 -8.54
N ALA A 120 11.09 14.20 -8.58
CA ALA A 120 12.06 13.67 -9.52
C ALA A 120 11.50 13.61 -10.95
N TRP A 121 10.27 13.09 -11.12
CA TRP A 121 9.73 12.73 -12.43
C TRP A 121 9.10 13.90 -13.19
N LYS A 122 8.58 14.92 -12.48
CA LYS A 122 7.96 16.12 -13.10
C LYS A 122 8.92 16.91 -14.01
N ASN A 123 10.22 16.72 -13.85
CA ASN A 123 11.25 17.42 -14.62
C ASN A 123 11.34 16.89 -16.06
N LEU A 124 10.92 15.65 -16.29
CA LEU A 124 10.90 15.04 -17.62
C LEU A 124 9.72 15.58 -18.45
N TRP A 125 8.53 15.56 -17.85
CA TRP A 125 7.32 16.12 -18.44
C TRP A 125 6.34 16.56 -17.36
N PRO A 126 5.50 17.60 -17.58
CA PRO A 126 4.48 17.99 -16.62
C PRO A 126 3.50 16.83 -16.31
N ILE A 127 3.44 16.44 -15.04
CA ILE A 127 2.54 15.40 -14.54
C ILE A 127 1.63 15.94 -13.43
N SER A 128 0.51 15.27 -13.18
CA SER A 128 -0.34 15.49 -12.01
C SER A 128 0.08 14.56 -10.88
N PHE A 129 0.04 15.08 -9.66
CA PHE A 129 0.25 14.30 -8.43
C PHE A 129 -0.91 14.58 -7.49
N HIS A 130 -1.58 13.50 -7.09
CA HIS A 130 -2.65 13.53 -6.11
C HIS A 130 -2.16 12.74 -4.91
N GLU A 131 -1.89 13.45 -3.81
CA GLU A 131 -1.42 12.83 -2.59
C GLU A 131 -2.58 12.04 -1.95
N LEU A 132 -2.47 10.72 -1.95
CA LEU A 132 -3.43 9.85 -1.29
C LEU A 132 -3.27 10.02 0.23
N THR A 133 -4.25 10.69 0.85
CA THR A 133 -4.23 11.00 2.30
C THR A 133 -4.22 9.74 3.17
N THR A 134 -4.72 8.62 2.64
CA THR A 134 -4.80 7.30 3.30
C THR A 134 -3.45 6.60 3.49
N HIS A 135 -2.36 7.11 2.91
CA HIS A 135 -1.03 6.48 2.98
C HIS A 135 0.00 7.34 3.71
N LYS A 136 -0.40 8.10 4.73
CA LYS A 136 0.57 8.62 5.69
C LYS A 136 1.18 7.41 6.41
N LEU A 137 2.38 7.05 6.02
CA LEU A 137 3.14 6.00 6.66
C LEU A 137 3.30 6.35 8.13
N GLU A 138 2.84 5.45 8.99
CA GLU A 138 3.11 5.58 10.41
C GLU A 138 4.60 5.31 10.65
N VAL A 139 5.29 6.29 11.21
CA VAL A 139 6.64 6.10 11.74
C VAL A 139 6.46 5.58 13.17
N LEU A 140 6.91 4.34 13.41
CA LEU A 140 6.90 3.76 14.75
C LEU A 140 8.02 4.39 15.58
N GLY A 141 7.65 5.08 16.67
CA GLY A 141 8.63 5.55 17.66
C GLY A 141 9.17 4.40 18.52
N ASP A 142 10.29 4.64 19.19
CA ASP A 142 11.03 3.65 19.99
C ASP A 142 10.17 2.84 20.97
N GLU A 143 9.21 3.48 21.65
CA GLU A 143 8.28 2.80 22.56
C GLU A 143 7.43 1.75 21.82
N LYS A 144 6.87 2.12 20.67
CA LYS A 144 6.06 1.20 19.85
C LYS A 144 6.92 0.06 19.32
N ILE A 145 8.17 0.33 18.95
CA ILE A 145 9.12 -0.69 18.51
C ILE A 145 9.42 -1.68 19.63
N ARG A 146 9.59 -1.21 20.88
CA ARG A 146 9.80 -2.08 22.05
C ARG A 146 8.60 -2.99 22.31
N VAL A 147 7.38 -2.44 22.29
CA VAL A 147 6.15 -3.22 22.45
C VAL A 147 6.02 -4.26 21.33
N ALA A 148 6.22 -3.85 20.08
CA ALA A 148 6.22 -4.74 18.92
C ALA A 148 7.27 -5.86 19.03
N SER A 149 8.45 -5.57 19.59
CA SER A 149 9.51 -6.55 19.82
C SER A 149 9.10 -7.61 20.85
N GLY A 150 8.37 -7.21 21.90
CA GLY A 150 7.81 -8.15 22.88
C GLY A 150 6.82 -9.12 22.24
N TRP A 151 5.90 -8.61 21.40
CA TRP A 151 4.96 -9.44 20.65
C TRP A 151 5.63 -10.33 19.61
N MET A 152 6.70 -9.85 18.97
CA MET A 152 7.51 -10.67 18.08
C MET A 152 8.20 -11.83 18.81
N GLU A 153 8.74 -11.61 20.02
CA GLU A 153 9.30 -12.71 20.82
C GLU A 153 8.22 -13.73 21.22
N ALA A 154 6.99 -13.28 21.48
CA ALA A 154 5.86 -14.19 21.70
C ALA A 154 5.56 -15.06 20.46
N ALA A 155 5.54 -14.47 19.25
CA ALA A 155 5.39 -15.22 18.00
C ALA A 155 6.53 -16.23 17.77
N ILE A 156 7.77 -15.83 18.06
CA ILE A 156 8.94 -16.72 18.00
C ILE A 156 8.80 -17.86 19.02
N GLY A 157 8.27 -17.56 20.22
CA GLY A 157 7.96 -18.53 21.26
C GLY A 157 7.00 -19.63 20.78
N GLU A 158 5.94 -19.27 20.06
CA GLU A 158 5.04 -20.26 19.43
C GLU A 158 5.75 -21.14 18.40
N GLY A 159 6.66 -20.55 17.60
CA GLY A 159 7.50 -21.32 16.68
C GLY A 159 8.43 -22.30 17.41
N ARG A 160 9.02 -21.91 18.55
CA ARG A 160 9.84 -22.80 19.38
C ARG A 160 9.01 -23.94 19.97
N LYS A 161 7.82 -23.66 20.54
CA LYS A 161 6.89 -24.69 21.03
C LYS A 161 6.54 -25.69 19.92
N GLY A 162 6.27 -25.20 18.71
CA GLY A 162 6.03 -26.03 17.54
C GLY A 162 7.20 -26.97 17.25
N LYS A 163 8.43 -26.44 17.23
CA LYS A 163 9.65 -27.22 17.03
C LYS A 163 9.82 -28.32 18.08
N ASP A 164 9.66 -27.99 19.35
CA ASP A 164 9.86 -28.92 20.47
C ASP A 164 8.80 -30.04 20.45
N ALA A 165 7.59 -29.73 19.98
CA ALA A 165 6.52 -30.70 19.73
C ALA A 165 6.68 -31.48 18.40
N GLY A 166 7.81 -31.35 17.71
CA GLY A 166 8.06 -32.02 16.44
C GLY A 166 7.20 -31.51 15.27
N LYS A 167 6.64 -30.30 15.36
CA LYS A 167 5.90 -29.60 14.28
C LYS A 167 6.84 -28.64 13.53
N PHE A 168 6.29 -27.81 12.65
CA PHE A 168 7.08 -26.81 11.94
C PHE A 168 7.49 -25.67 12.89
N PRO A 169 8.73 -25.18 12.82
CA PRO A 169 9.23 -24.11 13.69
C PRO A 169 8.79 -22.73 13.18
N ASN A 170 7.48 -22.49 13.19
CA ASN A 170 6.87 -21.25 12.71
C ASN A 170 5.61 -20.95 13.55
N GLY A 171 5.44 -19.69 13.93
CA GLY A 171 4.36 -19.26 14.80
C GLY A 171 3.98 -17.80 14.58
N GLY A 172 2.86 -17.40 15.15
CA GLY A 172 2.35 -16.04 15.06
C GLY A 172 1.38 -15.70 16.18
N VAL A 173 1.22 -14.40 16.43
CA VAL A 173 0.28 -13.85 17.41
C VAL A 173 -0.53 -12.71 16.81
N ALA A 174 -1.78 -12.59 17.24
CA ALA A 174 -2.70 -11.51 16.92
C ALA A 174 -2.99 -10.74 18.20
N VAL A 175 -2.88 -9.41 18.16
CA VAL A 175 -3.02 -8.57 19.35
C VAL A 175 -3.96 -7.41 19.10
N ASP A 176 -4.67 -6.99 20.14
CA ASP A 176 -5.35 -5.69 20.14
C ASP A 176 -4.30 -4.62 20.51
N PRO A 177 -3.93 -3.73 19.58
CA PRO A 177 -2.92 -2.71 19.83
C PRO A 177 -3.39 -1.58 20.76
N THR A 178 -4.71 -1.37 20.91
CA THR A 178 -5.27 -0.33 21.78
C THR A 178 -5.23 -0.81 23.24
N ALA A 179 -5.65 -2.05 23.48
CA ALA A 179 -5.59 -2.67 24.80
C ALA A 179 -4.20 -3.23 25.15
N ASN A 180 -3.33 -3.41 24.15
CA ASN A 180 -2.07 -4.13 24.26
C ASN A 180 -2.26 -5.55 24.85
N THR A 181 -3.22 -6.29 24.30
CA THR A 181 -3.58 -7.64 24.77
C THR A 181 -3.47 -8.68 23.66
N LEU A 182 -3.10 -9.90 24.05
CA LEU A 182 -3.07 -11.04 23.15
C LEU A 182 -4.50 -11.50 22.86
N ILE A 183 -4.88 -11.53 21.58
CA ILE A 183 -6.13 -12.14 21.12
C ILE A 183 -5.90 -13.63 20.88
N ALA A 184 -5.02 -13.97 19.95
CA ALA A 184 -4.75 -15.35 19.59
C ALA A 184 -3.26 -15.59 19.38
N SER A 185 -2.82 -16.84 19.62
CA SER A 185 -1.49 -17.32 19.29
C SER A 185 -1.60 -18.66 18.60
N SER A 186 -0.73 -18.92 17.62
CA SER A 186 -0.78 -20.18 16.87
C SER A 186 0.58 -20.60 16.34
N GLY A 187 0.72 -21.91 16.13
CA GLY A 187 1.84 -22.53 15.44
C GLY A 187 1.44 -23.14 14.10
N ASP A 188 2.44 -23.48 13.30
CA ASP A 188 2.27 -24.13 12.00
C ASP A 188 2.04 -25.65 12.14
N THR A 189 0.89 -26.11 11.65
CA THR A 189 0.44 -27.51 11.74
C THR A 189 0.37 -28.20 10.39
N ARG A 190 1.18 -27.77 9.41
CA ARG A 190 1.23 -28.38 8.07
C ARG A 190 1.51 -29.87 8.01
N LYS A 191 2.09 -30.45 9.07
CA LYS A 191 2.26 -31.91 9.19
C LYS A 191 0.91 -32.64 9.28
N THR A 192 -0.13 -31.96 9.75
CA THR A 192 -1.51 -32.48 9.82
C THR A 192 -2.26 -32.16 8.53
N HIS A 193 -2.20 -30.91 8.05
CA HIS A 193 -2.85 -30.51 6.80
C HIS A 193 -2.04 -29.42 6.08
N PRO A 194 -1.72 -29.56 4.78
CA PRO A 194 -0.85 -28.63 4.05
C PRO A 194 -1.22 -27.14 4.05
N LEU A 195 -2.48 -26.78 4.35
CA LEU A 195 -2.97 -25.40 4.35
C LEU A 195 -2.95 -24.77 5.74
N GLN A 196 -2.68 -25.55 6.79
CA GLN A 196 -2.66 -25.09 8.18
C GLN A 196 -1.32 -24.44 8.53
N HIS A 197 -1.03 -23.35 7.84
CA HIS A 197 0.10 -22.47 8.14
C HIS A 197 -0.19 -21.70 9.44
N ALA A 198 0.86 -21.22 10.12
CA ALA A 198 0.69 -20.41 11.34
C ALA A 198 -0.31 -19.24 11.12
N THR A 199 -0.16 -18.47 10.04
CA THR A 199 -1.10 -17.36 9.73
C THR A 199 -2.55 -17.82 9.56
N MET A 200 -2.78 -18.94 8.87
CA MET A 200 -4.14 -19.46 8.64
C MET A 200 -4.78 -19.94 9.94
N ASN A 201 -4.02 -20.67 10.75
CA ASN A 201 -4.45 -21.11 12.07
C ASN A 201 -4.75 -19.91 12.98
N LEU A 202 -3.93 -18.86 12.90
CA LEU A 202 -4.14 -17.64 13.67
C LEU A 202 -5.45 -16.95 13.31
N ILE A 203 -5.72 -16.75 12.01
CA ILE A 203 -6.97 -16.15 11.54
C ILE A 203 -8.18 -16.99 11.97
N ALA A 204 -8.08 -18.32 11.86
CA ALA A 204 -9.14 -19.23 12.31
C ALA A 204 -9.42 -19.09 13.82
N LEU A 205 -8.38 -19.02 14.65
CA LEU A 205 -8.52 -18.85 16.10
C LEU A 205 -9.13 -17.50 16.47
N VAL A 206 -8.77 -16.41 15.79
CA VAL A 206 -9.40 -15.09 15.99
C VAL A 206 -10.91 -15.18 15.69
N ALA A 207 -11.27 -15.83 14.58
CA ALA A 207 -12.68 -16.02 14.21
C ALA A 207 -13.44 -16.90 15.22
N GLU A 208 -12.85 -18.00 15.69
CA GLU A 208 -13.43 -18.88 16.70
C GLU A 208 -13.68 -18.16 18.03
N GLN A 209 -12.73 -17.33 18.48
CA GLN A 209 -12.89 -16.54 19.70
C GLN A 209 -14.00 -15.51 19.58
N GLU A 210 -14.11 -14.84 18.43
CA GLU A 210 -15.17 -13.88 18.18
C GLU A 210 -16.55 -14.55 18.12
N LEU A 211 -16.66 -15.72 17.47
CA LEU A 211 -17.89 -16.52 17.49
C LEU A 211 -18.28 -16.92 18.93
N ALA A 212 -17.32 -17.37 19.72
CA ALA A 212 -17.55 -17.72 21.12
C ALA A 212 -17.96 -16.49 21.96
N ARG A 213 -17.39 -15.31 21.69
CA ARG A 213 -17.76 -14.06 22.35
C ARG A 213 -19.21 -13.67 22.05
N ARG A 214 -19.64 -13.78 20.78
CA ARG A 214 -21.02 -13.49 20.36
C ARG A 214 -22.03 -14.47 20.97
N ALA A 215 -21.72 -15.76 20.95
CA ALA A 215 -22.58 -16.78 21.56
C ALA A 215 -22.80 -16.53 23.07
N LYS A 216 -21.74 -16.12 23.80
CA LYS A 216 -21.85 -15.75 25.23
C LYS A 216 -22.69 -14.49 25.47
N ALA A 217 -22.60 -13.50 24.57
CA ALA A 217 -23.41 -12.29 24.64
C ALA A 217 -24.90 -12.61 24.40
N GLU A 218 -25.20 -13.54 23.50
CA GLU A 218 -26.57 -13.99 23.21
C GLU A 218 -27.16 -14.86 24.33
N SER A 219 -26.34 -15.64 25.05
CA SER A 219 -26.80 -16.50 26.16
C SER A 219 -27.06 -15.76 27.47
N GLY A 220 -26.96 -14.42 27.50
CA GLY A 220 -27.35 -13.58 28.64
C GLY A 220 -26.58 -13.86 29.93
N THR A 221 -25.42 -14.51 29.86
CA THR A 221 -24.58 -14.75 31.03
C THR A 221 -23.73 -13.50 31.25
N GLU A 222 -24.24 -12.55 32.02
CA GLU A 222 -23.42 -11.44 32.54
C GLU A 222 -22.23 -12.05 33.30
N VAL A 223 -21.03 -11.86 32.78
CA VAL A 223 -19.79 -12.14 33.52
C VAL A 223 -19.19 -10.78 33.86
N SER A 224 -19.22 -10.47 35.15
CA SER A 224 -18.35 -9.50 35.79
C SER A 224 -16.92 -9.72 35.33
N GLU A 225 -16.25 -8.67 34.83
CA GLU A 225 -14.81 -8.64 34.61
C GLU A 225 -14.07 -9.27 35.80
N SER A 226 -13.59 -10.51 35.64
CA SER A 226 -12.55 -11.06 36.50
C SER A 226 -11.92 -12.31 35.88
N GLN A 227 -10.62 -12.15 35.57
CA GLN A 227 -9.59 -13.17 35.50
C GLN A 227 -9.59 -14.10 34.27
N SER A 228 -9.37 -13.50 33.11
CA SER A 228 -8.45 -14.06 32.12
C SER A 228 -7.05 -14.16 32.76
N THR A 229 -6.36 -15.27 32.53
CA THR A 229 -4.90 -15.39 32.73
C THR A 229 -4.20 -14.49 31.71
N GLU A 230 -4.32 -13.19 31.89
CA GLU A 230 -3.63 -12.16 31.16
C GLU A 230 -2.19 -12.14 31.64
N LEU A 231 -1.24 -12.27 30.71
CA LEU A 231 0.11 -11.78 30.91
C LEU A 231 0.13 -10.36 30.37
N PRO A 232 -0.01 -9.30 31.19
CA PRO A 232 0.07 -7.95 30.72
C PRO A 232 1.54 -7.64 30.45
N ILE A 233 1.90 -7.33 29.21
CA ILE A 233 3.14 -6.62 28.95
C ILE A 233 2.85 -5.14 29.22
N ALA A 234 3.45 -4.58 30.27
CA ALA A 234 3.25 -3.19 30.66
C ALA A 234 3.58 -2.25 29.49
N GLY A 235 2.58 -1.50 29.02
CA GLY A 235 2.71 -0.56 27.91
C GLY A 235 1.58 0.47 27.93
N THR A 236 1.90 1.70 27.56
CA THR A 236 1.04 2.89 27.63
C THR A 236 -0.15 2.77 26.66
N LYS A 237 -1.37 3.05 27.12
CA LYS A 237 -2.60 3.05 26.31
C LYS A 237 -2.43 3.92 25.05
N ARG A 238 -2.67 3.38 23.85
CA ARG A 238 -2.72 4.15 22.60
C ARG A 238 -3.94 5.08 22.58
N LYS A 239 -3.77 6.30 22.05
CA LYS A 239 -4.84 7.00 21.31
C LYS A 239 -4.71 6.61 19.84
N SER A 240 -5.71 5.95 19.27
CA SER A 240 -5.78 5.68 17.83
C SER A 240 -6.04 6.98 17.06
N VAL A 241 -5.45 7.11 15.87
CA VAL A 241 -5.70 8.22 14.93
C VAL A 241 -6.94 7.95 14.04
N ASP A 242 -7.60 6.80 14.26
CA ASP A 242 -8.77 6.33 13.53
C ASP A 242 -10.10 6.44 14.32
N GLU A 243 -10.19 7.30 15.34
CA GLU A 243 -11.46 7.58 16.02
C GLU A 243 -12.56 8.13 15.08
N GLU A 244 -12.22 8.59 13.88
CA GLU A 244 -13.20 9.03 12.88
C GLU A 244 -13.74 7.92 11.97
N SER A 245 -13.10 6.74 11.90
CA SER A 245 -13.54 5.66 10.99
C SER A 245 -14.17 4.45 11.68
N ILE A 246 -13.99 4.30 13.00
CA ILE A 246 -14.64 3.25 13.80
C ILE A 246 -15.74 3.88 14.67
N GLN A 247 -16.72 4.52 14.02
CA GLN A 247 -17.92 5.03 14.71
C GLN A 247 -19.09 4.05 14.70
N ASP A 248 -18.93 2.86 14.09
CA ASP A 248 -19.93 1.80 14.13
C ASP A 248 -19.55 0.72 15.15
N PRO A 249 -20.26 0.60 16.29
CA PRO A 249 -20.11 -0.50 17.24
C PRO A 249 -20.26 -1.88 16.59
N SER A 250 -20.89 -1.98 15.41
CA SER A 250 -21.05 -3.22 14.65
C SER A 250 -19.74 -3.76 14.06
N MET A 251 -18.70 -2.92 13.93
CA MET A 251 -17.40 -3.31 13.37
C MET A 251 -16.45 -3.91 14.42
N LYS A 252 -16.78 -3.80 15.71
CA LYS A 252 -15.97 -4.38 16.78
C LYS A 252 -16.08 -5.91 16.72
N GLY A 253 -14.95 -6.58 16.46
CA GLY A 253 -14.91 -8.02 16.23
C GLY A 253 -15.35 -8.42 14.81
N TYR A 254 -15.12 -7.57 13.80
CA TYR A 254 -15.27 -7.96 12.40
C TYR A 254 -13.92 -8.46 11.84
N LEU A 255 -13.80 -9.78 11.64
CA LEU A 255 -12.57 -10.43 11.16
C LEU A 255 -11.36 -10.04 12.05
N CYS A 256 -10.23 -9.67 11.44
CA CYS A 256 -9.04 -9.20 12.15
C CYS A 256 -8.95 -7.66 12.17
N THR A 257 -10.05 -6.94 11.89
CA THR A 257 -10.04 -5.48 11.76
C THR A 257 -9.48 -4.82 13.03
N GLY A 258 -8.43 -4.01 12.85
CA GLY A 258 -7.81 -3.25 13.94
C GLY A 258 -6.87 -4.07 14.82
N LEU A 259 -6.54 -5.31 14.45
CA LEU A 259 -5.55 -6.14 15.15
C LEU A 259 -4.16 -5.99 14.51
N ASP A 260 -3.12 -6.00 15.34
CA ASP A 260 -1.73 -6.11 14.87
C ASP A 260 -1.34 -7.60 14.83
N ILE A 261 -0.79 -8.07 13.71
CA ILE A 261 -0.36 -9.47 13.52
C ILE A 261 1.16 -9.56 13.48
N TYR A 262 1.73 -10.41 14.32
CA TYR A 262 3.16 -10.70 14.38
C TYR A 262 3.43 -12.13 13.92
N LEU A 263 4.27 -12.29 12.91
CA LEU A 263 4.61 -13.58 12.33
C LEU A 263 6.12 -13.80 12.40
N MET A 264 6.55 -15.00 12.81
CA MET A 264 7.96 -15.38 12.84
C MET A 264 8.58 -15.46 11.43
N ARG A 265 7.77 -15.79 10.42
CA ARG A 265 8.19 -15.91 9.02
C ARG A 265 7.28 -15.06 8.15
N GLU A 266 7.86 -14.49 7.11
CA GLU A 266 7.10 -13.80 6.06
C GLU A 266 6.02 -14.74 5.49
N PRO A 267 4.77 -14.27 5.39
CA PRO A 267 3.67 -15.09 4.88
C PRO A 267 3.85 -15.38 3.38
N CYS A 268 3.54 -16.60 2.95
CA CYS A 268 3.46 -16.92 1.53
C CYS A 268 2.25 -16.25 0.86
N VAL A 269 2.15 -16.32 -0.47
CA VAL A 269 1.06 -15.73 -1.28
C VAL A 269 -0.34 -16.05 -0.74
N MET A 270 -0.58 -17.28 -0.28
CA MET A 270 -1.87 -17.66 0.32
C MET A 270 -2.12 -16.92 1.64
N CYS A 271 -1.14 -16.92 2.54
CA CYS A 271 -1.25 -16.31 3.86
C CYS A 271 -1.33 -14.78 3.77
N SER A 272 -0.55 -14.16 2.88
CA SER A 272 -0.58 -12.71 2.69
C SER A 272 -1.93 -12.27 2.14
N MET A 273 -2.48 -12.98 1.15
CA MET A 273 -3.82 -12.68 0.65
C MET A 273 -4.92 -12.96 1.69
N ALA A 274 -4.76 -13.99 2.52
CA ALA A 274 -5.68 -14.26 3.63
C ALA A 274 -5.72 -13.11 4.66
N LEU A 275 -4.57 -12.48 4.95
CA LEU A 275 -4.50 -11.29 5.79
C LEU A 275 -5.25 -10.11 5.15
N VAL A 276 -5.05 -9.86 3.85
CA VAL A 276 -5.80 -8.81 3.13
C VAL A 276 -7.31 -9.03 3.20
N HIS A 277 -7.78 -10.27 3.06
CA HIS A 277 -9.19 -10.60 3.20
C HIS A 277 -9.71 -10.50 4.64
N SER A 278 -8.81 -10.58 5.63
CA SER A 278 -9.14 -10.48 7.05
C SER A 278 -9.18 -9.04 7.58
N ARG A 279 -8.94 -8.05 6.70
CA ARG A 279 -8.93 -6.60 6.99
C ARG A 279 -7.77 -6.21 7.91
#